data_AF-A0A559QSD1-F1
#
_entry.id   AF-A0A559QSD1-F1
#
_cell.length_a   1.000
_cell.length_b   1.000
_cell.length_c   1.000
_cell.angle_alpha   90.00
_cell.angle_beta   90.00
_cell.angle_gamma   90.00
#
_symmetry.space_group_name_H-M   'P 1'
#
loop_
_entity.id
_entity.type
_entity.pdbx_description
1 polymer ?
#
loop_
_entity_poly.entity_id
_entity_poly.type
_entity_poly.pdbx_seq_one_letter_code
_entity_poly.pdbx_strand_id
1 'polypeptide(L)'
;MKIKRIFASLSAQMDTLVSNMENHEAVAECAIADARQYTAKLNAQLKLNVARVEQFARQLESIDKQISQWQERAKRCVSADQEKALRCVQAMKNCERQRDHLLGQLSHTQSLETELREHLQIAEQKLLDLQHKKASLAARDARNHVIRDVSCEPALAKDTESLFLRWEEKVIADEYSHGFSSDCDAGLNASFNAEENREALQAELEALMREDNAISKEV
;
A
#
# COMPACT_ATOMS: atom_id res chain seq x y z
N MET A 1 -10.43 -3.44 22.72
CA MET A 1 -11.68 -4.22 22.53
C MET A 1 -12.78 -3.51 21.72
N LYS A 2 -13.17 -2.24 21.99
CA LYS A 2 -14.37 -1.62 21.37
C LYS A 2 -14.43 -1.64 19.83
N ILE A 3 -13.29 -1.49 19.13
CA ILE A 3 -13.22 -1.46 17.64
C ILE A 3 -13.88 -2.69 16.99
N LYS A 4 -13.56 -3.91 17.47
CA LYS A 4 -14.11 -5.16 16.91
C LYS A 4 -15.65 -5.22 16.92
N ARG A 5 -16.30 -4.50 17.85
CA ARG A 5 -17.76 -4.48 17.98
C ARG A 5 -18.45 -3.59 16.93
N ILE A 6 -17.77 -2.56 16.42
CA ILE A 6 -18.31 -1.65 15.40
C ILE A 6 -18.30 -2.33 14.01
N PHE A 7 -17.21 -3.02 13.68
CA PHE A 7 -17.15 -3.87 12.49
C PHE A 7 -18.21 -4.98 12.50
N ALA A 8 -18.44 -5.63 13.66
CA ALA A 8 -19.48 -6.64 13.80
C ALA A 8 -20.91 -6.11 13.54
N SER A 9 -21.22 -4.86 13.93
CA SER A 9 -22.55 -4.27 13.67
C SER A 9 -22.79 -3.87 12.21
N LEU A 10 -21.75 -3.53 11.45
CA LEU A 10 -21.86 -3.30 10.01
C LEU A 10 -22.07 -4.62 9.25
N SER A 11 -21.34 -5.67 9.63
CA SER A 11 -21.48 -7.02 9.05
C SER A 11 -22.92 -7.53 9.07
N ALA A 12 -23.67 -7.27 10.13
CA ALA A 12 -25.02 -7.80 10.33
C ALA A 12 -26.11 -7.15 9.46
N GLN A 13 -25.82 -6.02 8.79
CA GLN A 13 -26.79 -5.34 7.91
C GLN A 13 -26.61 -5.68 6.42
N MET A 14 -25.53 -6.38 6.05
CA MET A 14 -25.21 -6.70 4.65
C MET A 14 -25.71 -8.07 4.19
N ASP A 15 -26.02 -9.01 5.10
CA ASP A 15 -26.51 -10.37 4.75
C ASP A 15 -27.88 -10.37 4.02
N THR A 16 -28.60 -9.24 4.00
CA THR A 16 -29.95 -9.13 3.41
C THR A 16 -29.96 -8.67 1.94
N LEU A 17 -28.81 -8.36 1.33
CA LEU A 17 -28.74 -7.79 -0.04
C LEU A 17 -28.05 -8.73 -1.06
N VAL A 18 -28.38 -10.03 -0.98
CA VAL A 18 -27.79 -11.10 -1.80
C VAL A 18 -28.66 -11.42 -3.03
N SER A 19 -28.92 -10.40 -3.87
CA SER A 19 -29.42 -10.58 -5.24
C SER A 19 -29.09 -9.38 -6.12
N ASN A 20 -27.99 -9.47 -6.88
CA ASN A 20 -27.75 -8.93 -8.23
C ASN A 20 -26.24 -8.90 -8.51
N MET A 21 -25.87 -9.29 -9.73
CA MET A 21 -24.48 -9.45 -10.17
C MET A 21 -23.68 -8.13 -10.15
N GLU A 22 -24.36 -7.00 -10.36
CA GLU A 22 -23.81 -5.64 -10.30
C GLU A 22 -23.12 -5.31 -8.96
N ASN A 23 -23.55 -5.93 -7.86
CA ASN A 23 -23.17 -5.52 -6.51
C ASN A 23 -21.70 -5.89 -6.16
N HIS A 24 -21.06 -6.79 -6.91
CA HIS A 24 -19.71 -7.25 -6.62
C HIS A 24 -18.62 -6.24 -6.99
N GLU A 25 -18.75 -5.52 -8.11
CA GLU A 25 -17.85 -4.41 -8.42
C GLU A 25 -18.02 -3.28 -7.41
N ALA A 26 -19.27 -2.93 -7.07
CA ALA A 26 -19.58 -1.90 -6.08
C ALA A 26 -18.95 -2.20 -4.70
N VAL A 27 -18.94 -3.46 -4.25
CA VAL A 27 -18.26 -3.86 -3.00
C VAL A 27 -16.73 -3.70 -3.11
N ALA A 28 -16.13 -4.02 -4.26
CA ALA A 28 -14.69 -3.79 -4.49
C ALA A 28 -14.35 -2.29 -4.52
N GLU A 29 -15.21 -1.45 -5.11
CA GLU A 29 -15.06 0.01 -5.09
C GLU A 29 -15.20 0.57 -3.68
N CYS A 30 -16.17 0.12 -2.89
CA CYS A 30 -16.33 0.49 -1.48
C CYS A 30 -15.07 0.14 -0.66
N ALA A 31 -14.51 -1.06 -0.84
CA ALA A 31 -13.27 -1.46 -0.16
C ALA A 31 -12.07 -0.58 -0.55
N ILE A 32 -11.96 -0.19 -1.83
CA ILE A 32 -10.93 0.75 -2.31
C ILE A 32 -11.18 2.18 -1.77
N ALA A 33 -12.44 2.62 -1.65
CA ALA A 33 -12.81 3.91 -1.11
C ALA A 33 -12.53 4.02 0.40
N ASP A 34 -12.85 2.97 1.17
CA ASP A 34 -12.52 2.89 2.60
C ASP A 34 -10.99 2.86 2.82
N ALA A 35 -10.25 2.09 2.02
CA ALA A 35 -8.79 2.07 2.04
C ALA A 35 -8.22 3.48 1.74
N ARG A 36 -8.70 4.16 0.68
CA ARG A 36 -8.33 5.56 0.37
C ARG A 36 -8.63 6.49 1.54
N GLN A 37 -9.81 6.38 2.16
CA GLN A 37 -10.21 7.22 3.28
C GLN A 37 -9.35 6.98 4.54
N TYR A 38 -8.95 5.73 4.79
CA TYR A 38 -8.04 5.36 5.88
C TYR A 38 -6.61 5.90 5.65
N THR A 39 -6.05 5.67 4.45
CA THR A 39 -4.74 6.20 4.04
C THR A 39 -4.70 7.73 4.12
N ALA A 40 -5.75 8.42 3.66
CA ALA A 40 -5.87 9.88 3.77
C ALA A 40 -5.89 10.36 5.24
N LYS A 41 -6.58 9.64 6.13
CA LYS A 41 -6.59 9.95 7.58
C LYS A 41 -5.21 9.74 8.22
N LEU A 42 -4.49 8.67 7.88
CA LEU A 42 -3.12 8.45 8.36
C LEU A 42 -2.17 9.55 7.89
N ASN A 43 -2.21 9.90 6.60
CA ASN A 43 -1.38 10.96 6.00
C ASN A 43 -1.64 12.32 6.67
N ALA A 44 -2.91 12.65 6.95
CA ALA A 44 -3.28 13.86 7.70
C ALA A 44 -2.75 13.86 9.14
N GLN A 45 -2.84 12.75 9.86
CA GLN A 45 -2.27 12.63 11.22
C GLN A 45 -0.74 12.72 11.22
N LEU A 46 -0.07 12.09 10.25
CA LEU A 46 1.39 12.17 10.08
C LEU A 46 1.84 13.63 9.86
N LYS A 47 1.15 14.39 9.00
CA LYS A 47 1.46 15.81 8.76
C LYS A 47 1.27 16.67 10.01
N LEU A 48 0.21 16.44 10.78
CA LEU A 48 -0.02 17.11 12.07
C LEU A 48 1.03 16.73 13.12
N ASN A 49 1.55 15.50 13.07
CA ASN A 49 2.59 15.02 13.96
C ASN A 49 3.95 15.68 13.63
N VAL A 50 4.40 15.63 12.37
CA VAL A 50 5.64 16.28 11.90
C VAL A 50 5.66 17.78 12.26
N ALA A 51 4.56 18.50 12.01
CA ALA A 51 4.45 19.92 12.38
C ALA A 51 4.59 20.16 13.90
N ARG A 52 4.15 19.21 14.74
CA ARG A 52 4.32 19.26 16.20
C ARG A 52 5.76 18.98 16.62
N VAL A 53 6.46 18.04 15.97
CA VAL A 53 7.89 17.79 16.17
C VAL A 53 8.70 19.05 15.88
N GLU A 54 8.44 19.72 14.75
CA GLU A 54 9.08 21.02 14.45
C GLU A 54 8.72 22.13 15.45
N GLN A 55 7.50 22.13 16.00
CA GLN A 55 7.07 23.10 17.01
C GLN A 55 7.83 22.89 18.32
N PHE A 56 7.93 21.64 18.80
CA PHE A 56 8.67 21.28 20.01
C PHE A 56 10.17 21.55 19.85
N ALA A 57 10.77 21.27 18.68
CA ALA A 57 12.16 21.61 18.39
C ALA A 57 12.43 23.13 18.50
N ARG A 58 11.56 23.97 17.92
CA ARG A 58 11.65 25.44 18.03
C ARG A 58 11.42 25.94 19.47
N GLN A 59 10.57 25.27 20.25
CA GLN A 59 10.35 25.60 21.65
C GLN A 59 11.56 25.21 22.53
N LEU A 60 12.21 24.06 22.28
CA LEU A 60 13.46 23.66 22.95
C LEU A 60 14.58 24.67 22.69
N GLU A 61 14.76 25.11 21.44
CA GLU A 61 15.78 26.12 21.10
C GLU A 61 15.56 27.46 21.86
N SER A 62 14.29 27.85 22.07
CA SER A 62 13.93 29.02 22.87
C SER A 62 14.22 28.83 24.37
N ILE A 63 13.99 27.63 24.91
CA ILE A 63 14.27 27.30 26.31
C ILE A 63 15.79 27.21 26.56
N ASP A 64 16.57 26.63 25.64
CA ASP A 64 18.04 26.53 25.76
C ASP A 64 18.71 27.90 25.70
N LYS A 65 18.18 28.83 24.89
CA LYS A 65 18.57 30.25 24.91
C LYS A 65 18.24 30.91 26.26
N GLN A 66 17.09 30.61 26.87
CA GLN A 66 16.73 31.14 28.19
C GLN A 66 17.61 30.57 29.32
N ILE A 67 17.89 29.26 29.31
CA ILE A 67 18.82 28.61 30.26
C ILE A 67 20.18 29.29 30.20
N SER A 68 20.72 29.50 29.00
CA SER A 68 22.00 30.18 28.77
C SER A 68 21.99 31.63 29.31
N GLN A 69 20.93 32.39 29.05
CA GLN A 69 20.77 33.75 29.60
C GLN A 69 20.69 33.78 31.12
N TRP A 70 19.97 32.83 31.76
CA TRP A 70 19.90 32.76 33.22
C TRP A 70 21.23 32.33 33.84
N GLN A 71 21.94 31.40 33.20
CA GLN A 71 23.29 31.00 33.63
C GLN A 71 24.27 32.18 33.57
N GLU A 72 24.21 33.00 32.51
CA GLU A 72 25.06 34.19 32.40
C GLU A 72 24.67 35.26 33.43
N ARG A 73 23.38 35.54 33.63
CA ARG A 73 22.89 36.49 34.65
C ARG A 73 23.33 36.07 36.05
N ALA A 74 23.26 34.78 36.39
CA ALA A 74 23.76 34.26 37.67
C ALA A 74 25.27 34.52 37.84
N LYS A 75 26.09 34.19 36.82
CA LYS A 75 27.54 34.47 36.81
C LYS A 75 27.87 35.96 36.98
N ARG A 76 27.08 36.85 36.35
CA ARG A 76 27.27 38.31 36.45
C ARG A 76 26.83 38.91 37.78
N CYS A 77 25.85 38.31 38.48
CA CYS A 77 25.34 38.85 39.75
C CYS A 77 26.09 38.35 41.00
N VAL A 78 26.74 37.17 40.95
CA VAL A 78 27.26 36.49 42.16
C VAL A 78 28.27 37.31 42.98
N SER A 79 29.02 38.22 42.37
CA SER A 79 29.99 39.09 43.03
C SER A 79 29.43 40.37 43.64
N ALA A 80 28.15 40.70 43.38
CA ALA A 80 27.50 41.93 43.83
C ALA A 80 26.21 41.69 44.63
N ASP A 81 25.47 40.62 44.31
CA ASP A 81 24.20 40.27 44.94
C ASP A 81 23.99 38.75 44.86
N GLN A 82 24.34 38.06 45.94
CA GLN A 82 24.24 36.60 46.04
C GLN A 82 22.79 36.11 46.02
N GLU A 83 21.83 36.87 46.56
CA GLU A 83 20.42 36.45 46.60
C GLU A 83 19.81 36.50 45.19
N LYS A 84 20.10 37.56 44.45
CA LYS A 84 19.72 37.71 43.03
C LYS A 84 20.39 36.67 42.14
N ALA A 85 21.64 36.30 42.42
CA ALA A 85 22.29 35.18 41.74
C ALA A 85 21.57 33.84 42.00
N LEU A 86 21.18 33.56 43.26
CA LEU A 86 20.37 32.38 43.61
C LEU A 86 19.00 32.39 42.92
N ARG A 87 18.31 33.53 42.86
CA ARG A 87 17.05 33.69 42.10
C ARG A 87 17.24 33.40 40.60
N CYS A 88 18.36 33.81 39.99
CA CYS A 88 18.69 33.45 38.60
C CYS A 88 18.95 31.95 38.42
N VAL A 89 19.62 31.28 39.37
CA VAL A 89 19.80 29.81 39.35
C VAL A 89 18.46 29.09 39.50
N GLN A 90 17.54 29.58 40.33
CA GLN A 90 16.19 29.04 40.46
C GLN A 90 15.39 29.18 39.15
N ALA A 91 15.49 30.33 38.46
CA ALA A 91 14.87 30.51 37.15
C ALA A 91 15.46 29.54 36.10
N MET A 92 16.79 29.37 36.06
CA MET A 92 17.47 28.39 35.22
C MET A 92 16.94 26.96 35.46
N LYS A 93 16.85 26.54 36.74
CA LYS A 93 16.30 25.23 37.16
C LYS A 93 14.81 25.06 36.86
N ASN A 94 14.06 26.14 36.62
CA ASN A 94 12.69 26.05 36.13
C ASN A 94 12.65 25.82 34.61
N CYS A 95 13.49 26.52 33.85
CA CYS A 95 13.64 26.32 32.41
C CYS A 95 14.17 24.92 32.06
N GLU A 96 15.14 24.40 32.81
CA GLU A 96 15.63 23.02 32.67
C GLU A 96 14.50 21.99 32.84
N ARG A 97 13.67 22.11 33.88
CA ARG A 97 12.53 21.18 34.07
C ARG A 97 11.48 21.28 32.97
N GLN A 98 11.30 22.46 32.36
CA GLN A 98 10.44 22.63 31.18
C GLN A 98 11.06 21.97 29.94
N ARG A 99 12.37 22.12 29.74
CA ARG A 99 13.15 21.47 28.68
C ARG A 99 13.02 19.95 28.75
N ASP A 100 13.23 19.36 29.93
CA ASP A 100 13.22 17.91 30.10
C ASP A 100 11.82 17.32 29.89
N HIS A 101 10.77 18.03 30.31
CA HIS A 101 9.38 17.67 30.00
C HIS A 101 9.11 17.72 28.49
N LEU A 102 9.57 18.78 27.82
CA LEU A 102 9.39 18.98 26.38
C LEU A 102 10.21 17.98 25.54
N LEU A 103 11.37 17.54 26.00
CA LEU A 103 12.14 16.43 25.42
C LEU A 103 11.39 15.10 25.53
N GLY A 104 10.74 14.82 26.66
CA GLY A 104 9.87 13.65 26.82
C GLY A 104 8.69 13.68 25.85
N GLN A 105 8.06 14.84 25.68
CA GLN A 105 6.98 15.04 24.70
C GLN A 105 7.48 14.86 23.26
N LEU A 106 8.64 15.43 22.91
CA LEU A 106 9.26 15.29 21.60
C LEU A 106 9.55 13.82 21.26
N SER A 107 10.22 13.09 22.15
CA SER A 107 10.57 11.68 21.97
C SER A 107 9.34 10.79 21.73
N HIS A 108 8.30 10.94 22.56
CA HIS A 108 7.04 10.21 22.36
C HIS A 108 6.36 10.56 21.03
N THR A 109 6.41 11.84 20.64
CA THR A 109 5.81 12.34 19.39
C THR A 109 6.55 11.79 18.15
N GLN A 110 7.88 11.67 18.21
CA GLN A 110 8.74 11.05 17.18
C GLN A 110 8.56 9.52 17.06
N SER A 111 8.30 8.81 18.16
CA SER A 111 7.88 7.39 18.11
C SER A 111 6.61 7.24 17.29
N LEU A 112 5.58 8.04 17.63
CA LEU A 112 4.31 8.04 16.91
C LEU A 112 4.45 8.52 15.45
N GLU A 113 5.42 9.37 15.14
CA GLU A 113 5.74 9.79 13.76
C GLU A 113 6.26 8.61 12.93
N THR A 114 7.06 7.74 13.55
CA THR A 114 7.62 6.52 12.94
C THR A 114 6.54 5.47 12.74
N GLU A 115 5.76 5.18 13.78
CA GLU A 115 4.59 4.26 13.73
C GLU A 115 3.59 4.69 12.63
N LEU A 116 3.31 6.00 12.52
CA LEU A 116 2.40 6.52 11.48
C LEU A 116 2.98 6.40 10.06
N ARG A 117 4.30 6.44 9.86
CA ARG A 117 4.93 6.16 8.55
C ARG A 117 4.77 4.70 8.16
N GLU A 118 5.09 3.78 9.07
CA GLU A 118 4.97 2.33 8.82
C GLU A 118 3.52 1.94 8.51
N HIS A 119 2.57 2.44 9.30
CA HIS A 119 1.14 2.23 9.03
C HIS A 119 0.66 2.85 7.72
N LEU A 120 1.19 4.02 7.33
CA LEU A 120 0.86 4.65 6.04
C LEU A 120 1.37 3.81 4.87
N GLN A 121 2.63 3.36 4.90
CA GLN A 121 3.22 2.51 3.86
C GLN A 121 2.45 1.19 3.68
N ILE A 122 2.04 0.54 4.79
CA ILE A 122 1.23 -0.68 4.75
C ILE A 122 -0.16 -0.40 4.15
N ALA A 123 -0.76 0.76 4.42
CA ALA A 123 -2.06 1.14 3.87
C ALA A 123 -1.98 1.53 2.38
N GLU A 124 -0.88 2.15 1.95
CA GLU A 124 -0.60 2.50 0.55
C GLU A 124 -0.34 1.24 -0.29
N GLN A 125 0.45 0.28 0.20
CA GLN A 125 0.66 -1.00 -0.49
C GLN A 125 -0.66 -1.76 -0.68
N LYS A 126 -1.44 -1.93 0.40
CA LYS A 126 -2.75 -2.63 0.31
C LYS A 126 -3.74 -1.93 -0.62
N LEU A 127 -3.66 -0.61 -0.73
CA LEU A 127 -4.48 0.16 -1.65
C LEU A 127 -4.07 -0.05 -3.12
N LEU A 128 -2.78 -0.26 -3.41
CA LEU A 128 -2.30 -0.67 -4.73
C LEU A 128 -2.73 -2.12 -5.02
N ASP A 129 -2.52 -3.04 -4.08
CA ASP A 129 -2.90 -4.46 -4.22
C ASP A 129 -4.39 -4.62 -4.59
N LEU A 130 -5.27 -3.90 -3.89
CA LEU A 130 -6.72 -3.88 -4.16
C LEU A 130 -7.05 -3.29 -5.53
N GLN A 131 -6.36 -2.24 -5.97
CA GLN A 131 -6.57 -1.64 -7.30
C GLN A 131 -6.11 -2.57 -8.43
N HIS A 132 -4.94 -3.20 -8.29
CA HIS A 132 -4.47 -4.23 -9.23
C HIS A 132 -5.43 -5.42 -9.27
N LYS A 133 -5.94 -5.87 -8.12
CA LYS A 133 -6.90 -6.99 -8.06
C LYS A 133 -8.24 -6.63 -8.71
N LYS A 134 -8.77 -5.41 -8.51
CA LYS A 134 -9.96 -4.93 -9.24
C LYS A 134 -9.72 -4.91 -10.75
N ALA A 135 -8.61 -4.31 -11.20
CA ALA A 135 -8.31 -4.17 -12.62
C ALA A 135 -8.15 -5.52 -13.34
N SER A 136 -7.46 -6.48 -12.71
CA SER A 136 -7.31 -7.85 -13.23
C SER A 136 -8.66 -8.56 -13.36
N LEU A 137 -9.49 -8.49 -12.32
CA LEU A 137 -10.78 -9.19 -12.30
C LEU A 137 -11.81 -8.54 -13.23
N ALA A 138 -11.82 -7.21 -13.37
CA ALA A 138 -12.64 -6.51 -14.36
C ALA A 138 -12.24 -6.87 -15.81
N ALA A 139 -10.95 -7.05 -16.09
CA ALA A 139 -10.48 -7.49 -17.41
C ALA A 139 -10.88 -8.95 -17.71
N ARG A 140 -10.89 -9.84 -16.70
CA ARG A 140 -11.41 -11.22 -16.84
C ARG A 140 -12.93 -11.25 -17.01
N ASP A 141 -13.68 -10.42 -16.27
CA ASP A 141 -15.14 -10.33 -16.39
C ASP A 141 -15.58 -9.81 -17.77
N ALA A 142 -14.94 -8.74 -18.26
CA ALA A 142 -15.20 -8.21 -19.61
C ALA A 142 -14.94 -9.25 -20.72
N ARG A 143 -13.89 -10.07 -20.59
CA ARG A 143 -13.62 -11.20 -21.49
C ARG A 143 -14.72 -12.27 -21.39
N ASN A 144 -15.13 -12.63 -20.19
CA ASN A 144 -16.14 -13.67 -19.97
C ASN A 144 -17.54 -13.21 -20.38
N HIS A 145 -17.87 -11.92 -20.32
CA HIS A 145 -19.16 -11.39 -20.78
C HIS A 145 -19.37 -11.66 -22.28
N VAL A 146 -18.36 -11.34 -23.10
CA VAL A 146 -18.36 -11.56 -24.56
C VAL A 146 -18.54 -13.04 -24.92
N ILE A 147 -18.12 -13.96 -24.05
CA ILE A 147 -18.27 -15.41 -24.23
C ILE A 147 -19.65 -15.88 -23.70
N ARG A 148 -20.13 -15.35 -22.57
CA ARG A 148 -21.39 -15.74 -21.93
C ARG A 148 -22.63 -15.26 -22.69
N ASP A 149 -22.56 -14.14 -23.40
CA ASP A 149 -23.66 -13.67 -24.27
C ASP A 149 -24.02 -14.68 -25.40
N VAL A 150 -23.23 -15.74 -25.55
CA VAL A 150 -23.47 -16.91 -26.42
C VAL A 150 -24.16 -18.08 -25.69
N SER A 151 -24.17 -18.16 -24.35
CA SER A 151 -24.26 -19.45 -23.60
C SER A 151 -25.01 -19.50 -22.22
N CYS A 152 -25.55 -18.41 -21.66
CA CYS A 152 -26.32 -18.26 -20.38
C CYS A 152 -27.04 -19.50 -19.73
N GLU A 153 -27.19 -19.68 -18.39
CA GLU A 153 -26.75 -18.97 -17.15
C GLU A 153 -27.00 -19.86 -15.85
N PRO A 154 -26.70 -19.45 -14.57
CA PRO A 154 -26.03 -20.33 -13.58
C PRO A 154 -26.57 -20.31 -12.11
N ALA A 155 -25.69 -20.56 -11.12
CA ALA A 155 -25.94 -20.50 -9.67
C ALA A 155 -24.75 -19.88 -8.87
N LEU A 156 -24.88 -19.69 -7.53
CA LEU A 156 -23.93 -18.95 -6.67
C LEU A 156 -23.72 -19.55 -5.25
N ALA A 157 -22.74 -19.04 -4.49
CA ALA A 157 -22.27 -19.53 -3.17
C ALA A 157 -21.90 -18.38 -2.17
N LYS A 158 -21.11 -18.64 -1.11
CA LYS A 158 -20.61 -17.71 -0.04
C LYS A 158 -19.23 -18.19 0.48
N ASP A 159 -18.35 -17.50 1.24
CA ASP A 159 -17.98 -16.09 1.58
C ASP A 159 -16.80 -16.16 2.62
N THR A 160 -15.86 -15.22 2.87
CA THR A 160 -15.58 -13.85 2.35
C THR A 160 -14.13 -13.63 1.84
N GLU A 161 -13.06 -14.23 2.38
CA GLU A 161 -11.79 -14.42 1.62
C GLU A 161 -11.98 -15.48 0.52
N SER A 162 -12.87 -16.42 0.84
CA SER A 162 -13.66 -17.15 -0.13
C SER A 162 -14.34 -16.26 -1.17
N LEU A 163 -14.74 -14.98 -0.99
CA LEU A 163 -15.26 -14.20 -2.14
C LEU A 163 -14.20 -13.99 -3.23
N PHE A 164 -12.93 -13.76 -2.87
CA PHE A 164 -11.88 -13.67 -3.88
C PHE A 164 -11.55 -15.05 -4.45
N LEU A 165 -11.34 -16.07 -3.59
CA LEU A 165 -11.10 -17.44 -4.05
C LEU A 165 -12.27 -18.01 -4.86
N ARG A 166 -13.51 -17.54 -4.65
CA ARG A 166 -14.76 -17.95 -5.33
C ARG A 166 -15.09 -17.09 -6.53
N TRP A 167 -14.64 -15.84 -6.62
CA TRP A 167 -14.65 -15.13 -7.90
C TRP A 167 -13.57 -15.73 -8.81
N GLU A 168 -12.42 -16.10 -8.24
CA GLU A 168 -11.32 -16.79 -8.91
C GLU A 168 -11.71 -18.24 -9.29
N GLU A 169 -12.31 -19.02 -8.40
CA GLU A 169 -12.87 -20.37 -8.63
C GLU A 169 -14.13 -20.33 -9.51
N LYS A 170 -14.96 -19.27 -9.48
CA LYS A 170 -16.03 -19.08 -10.48
C LYS A 170 -15.43 -18.76 -11.85
N VAL A 171 -14.43 -17.89 -11.96
CA VAL A 171 -13.80 -17.62 -13.26
C VAL A 171 -13.05 -18.85 -13.76
N ILE A 172 -12.43 -19.65 -12.89
CA ILE A 172 -11.84 -20.97 -13.23
C ILE A 172 -12.94 -21.97 -13.59
N ALA A 173 -14.10 -21.98 -12.93
CA ALA A 173 -15.23 -22.85 -13.28
C ALA A 173 -15.94 -22.39 -14.57
N ASP A 174 -15.96 -21.10 -14.88
CA ASP A 174 -16.38 -20.53 -16.16
C ASP A 174 -15.38 -20.96 -17.25
N GLU A 175 -14.06 -20.91 -16.97
CA GLU A 175 -12.98 -21.41 -17.84
C GLU A 175 -13.07 -22.95 -18.07
N TYR A 176 -13.41 -23.74 -17.05
CA TYR A 176 -13.56 -25.21 -17.13
C TYR A 176 -14.91 -25.69 -17.66
N SER A 177 -16.01 -24.95 -17.49
CA SER A 177 -17.34 -25.34 -17.98
C SER A 177 -17.49 -25.16 -19.49
N HIS A 178 -16.66 -24.30 -20.11
CA HIS A 178 -16.45 -24.26 -21.56
C HIS A 178 -15.41 -25.30 -22.03
N GLY A 179 -14.87 -26.11 -21.11
CA GLY A 179 -13.75 -27.04 -21.31
C GLY A 179 -14.08 -28.37 -21.97
N PHE A 180 -15.06 -28.43 -22.90
CA PHE A 180 -15.05 -29.42 -24.00
C PHE A 180 -16.04 -29.05 -25.13
N SER A 181 -15.54 -28.44 -26.19
CA SER A 181 -16.08 -28.57 -27.55
C SER A 181 -14.95 -28.99 -28.49
N SER A 182 -15.19 -29.97 -29.36
CA SER A 182 -14.12 -30.67 -30.09
C SER A 182 -13.78 -29.98 -31.41
N ASP A 183 -12.49 -30.08 -31.78
CA ASP A 183 -11.92 -29.95 -33.12
C ASP A 183 -12.49 -28.90 -34.08
N CYS A 184 -11.82 -27.75 -34.14
CA CYS A 184 -11.75 -26.95 -35.37
C CYS A 184 -10.39 -26.26 -35.59
N ASP A 185 -9.72 -25.79 -34.54
CA ASP A 185 -8.45 -25.01 -34.68
C ASP A 185 -7.14 -25.83 -34.69
N ALA A 186 -7.17 -27.11 -34.27
CA ALA A 186 -5.96 -27.93 -34.14
C ALA A 186 -5.19 -28.08 -35.47
N GLY A 187 -5.91 -28.13 -36.61
CA GLY A 187 -5.29 -28.22 -37.94
C GLY A 187 -4.62 -26.91 -38.39
N LEU A 188 -5.21 -25.75 -38.08
CA LEU A 188 -4.71 -24.46 -38.53
C LEU A 188 -3.49 -24.01 -37.71
N ASN A 189 -3.58 -24.11 -36.37
CA ASN A 189 -2.46 -23.76 -35.50
C ASN A 189 -1.24 -24.68 -35.74
N ALA A 190 -1.46 -25.98 -36.01
CA ALA A 190 -0.37 -26.88 -36.34
C ALA A 190 0.34 -26.49 -37.66
N SER A 191 -0.38 -26.01 -38.68
CA SER A 191 0.25 -25.58 -39.93
C SER A 191 1.09 -24.31 -39.78
N PHE A 192 0.61 -23.30 -39.05
CA PHE A 192 1.40 -22.07 -38.80
C PHE A 192 2.65 -22.35 -37.95
N ASN A 193 2.52 -23.11 -36.86
CA ASN A 193 3.67 -23.46 -36.02
C ASN A 193 4.72 -24.32 -36.76
N ALA A 194 4.33 -25.10 -37.76
CA ALA A 194 5.26 -25.86 -38.61
C ALA A 194 5.96 -24.97 -39.65
N GLU A 195 5.28 -23.94 -40.16
CA GLU A 195 5.83 -22.98 -41.13
C GLU A 195 6.83 -22.03 -40.45
N GLU A 196 6.46 -21.43 -39.31
CA GLU A 196 7.34 -20.52 -38.55
C GLU A 196 8.59 -21.24 -38.02
N ASN A 197 8.47 -22.48 -37.53
CA ASN A 197 9.65 -23.29 -37.17
C ASN A 197 10.53 -23.60 -38.38
N ARG A 198 9.95 -23.80 -39.57
CA ARG A 198 10.73 -24.06 -40.79
C ARG A 198 11.53 -22.84 -41.22
N GLU A 199 10.95 -21.64 -41.17
CA GLU A 199 11.69 -20.41 -41.44
C GLU A 199 12.77 -20.14 -40.39
N ALA A 200 12.48 -20.35 -39.10
CA ALA A 200 13.47 -20.22 -38.02
C ALA A 200 14.66 -21.18 -38.19
N LEU A 201 14.40 -22.46 -38.46
CA LEU A 201 15.45 -23.47 -38.69
C LEU A 201 16.24 -23.21 -39.99
N GLN A 202 15.63 -22.60 -41.01
CA GLN A 202 16.35 -22.18 -42.21
C GLN A 202 17.28 -20.99 -41.93
N ALA A 203 16.82 -20.00 -41.15
CA ALA A 203 17.67 -18.88 -40.73
C ALA A 203 18.85 -19.33 -39.85
N GLU A 204 18.63 -20.29 -38.95
CA GLU A 204 19.69 -20.89 -38.12
C GLU A 204 20.68 -21.73 -38.94
N LEU A 205 20.19 -22.53 -39.90
CA LEU A 205 21.04 -23.27 -40.84
C LEU A 205 21.89 -22.32 -41.70
N GLU A 206 21.32 -21.22 -42.20
CA GLU A 206 22.08 -20.21 -42.95
C GLU A 206 23.13 -19.48 -42.10
N ALA A 207 22.89 -19.31 -40.80
CA ALA A 207 23.89 -18.74 -39.88
C ALA A 207 25.06 -19.71 -39.71
N LEU A 208 24.78 -20.98 -39.41
CA LEU A 208 25.80 -22.03 -39.29
C LEU A 208 26.60 -22.22 -40.58
N MET A 209 25.94 -22.24 -41.75
CA MET A 209 26.63 -22.31 -43.06
C MET A 209 27.45 -21.04 -43.38
N ARG A 210 27.17 -19.89 -42.75
CA ARG A 210 28.00 -18.68 -42.84
C ARG A 210 29.21 -18.76 -41.92
N GLU A 211 29.08 -19.32 -40.73
CA GLU A 211 30.21 -19.57 -39.82
C GLU A 211 31.19 -20.60 -40.39
N ASP A 212 30.69 -21.74 -40.88
CA ASP A 212 31.52 -22.82 -41.45
C ASP A 212 32.30 -22.35 -42.70
N ASN A 213 31.70 -21.46 -43.50
CA ASN A 213 32.29 -20.84 -44.70
C ASN A 213 33.15 -19.59 -44.37
N ALA A 214 33.10 -19.08 -43.15
CA ALA A 214 34.07 -18.12 -42.63
C ALA A 214 35.32 -18.85 -42.09
N ILE A 215 35.12 -19.91 -41.30
CA ILE A 215 36.18 -20.82 -40.82
C ILE A 215 36.98 -21.40 -42.00
N SER A 216 36.28 -21.82 -43.06
CA SER A 216 36.87 -22.32 -44.32
C SER A 216 37.57 -21.26 -45.19
N LYS A 217 37.74 -20.01 -44.70
CA LYS A 217 38.47 -18.92 -45.36
C LYS A 217 39.65 -18.35 -44.56
N GLU A 218 39.82 -18.79 -43.32
CA GLU A 218 40.99 -18.44 -42.48
C GLU A 218 42.03 -19.59 -42.40
N VAL A 219 41.93 -20.56 -43.34
CA VAL A 219 42.83 -21.72 -43.53
C VAL A 219 43.31 -21.76 -44.98
#